data_AF-A0A2S2N6C0-F1
#
_entry.id   AF-A0A2S2N6C0-F1
#
_cell.length_a   1.000
_cell.length_b   1.000
_cell.length_c   1.000
_cell.angle_alpha   90.00
_cell.angle_beta   90.00
_cell.angle_gamma   90.00
#
_symmetry.space_group_name_H-M   'P 1'
#
loop_
_entity.id
_entity.type
_entity.pdbx_description
1 polymer ?
#
loop_
_entity_poly.entity_id
_entity_poly.type
_entity_poly.pdbx_seq_one_letter_code
_entity_poly.pdbx_strand_id
1 'polypeptide(L)'
;KTKGGLIHPNEFVFKILSAVEDSFSKFCDSNDVFELTLNNFFEEYGPIKFPCLDHKTEVLKFILSDYIVMRMRQYTLVMNKNQNKNNAKKKKHSKLVNT
;
A
#
# COMPACT_ATOMS: atom_id res chain seq x y z
N LYS A 1 -2.70 -14.08 14.17
CA LYS A 1 -3.63 -15.24 14.04
C LYS A 1 -4.92 -14.92 14.80
N THR A 2 -6.07 -15.34 14.28
CA THR A 2 -7.40 -14.91 14.75
C THR A 2 -8.04 -16.00 15.61
N LYS A 3 -9.00 -15.62 16.47
CA LYS A 3 -9.86 -16.54 17.21
C LYS A 3 -11.22 -16.79 16.52
N GLY A 4 -11.28 -16.66 15.19
CA GLY A 4 -12.48 -16.95 14.38
C GLY A 4 -13.35 -15.74 13.97
N GLY A 5 -13.04 -14.52 14.43
CA GLY A 5 -13.85 -13.32 14.12
C GLY A 5 -13.42 -12.51 12.90
N LEU A 6 -12.37 -12.90 12.18
CA LEU A 6 -11.97 -12.21 10.94
C LEU A 6 -12.52 -12.95 9.73
N ILE A 7 -12.94 -12.17 8.74
CA ILE A 7 -13.38 -12.69 7.45
C ILE A 7 -12.15 -13.18 6.70
N HIS A 8 -12.20 -14.42 6.21
CA HIS A 8 -11.20 -14.92 5.28
C HIS A 8 -11.42 -14.24 3.92
N PRO A 9 -10.38 -13.64 3.30
CA PRO A 9 -10.57 -12.98 2.02
C PRO A 9 -10.96 -14.00 0.94
N ASN A 10 -11.80 -13.56 0.01
CA ASN A 10 -12.05 -14.30 -1.23
C ASN A 10 -10.73 -14.39 -2.01
N GLU A 11 -10.41 -15.56 -2.59
CA GLU A 11 -9.18 -15.79 -3.35
C GLU A 11 -8.98 -14.77 -4.48
N PHE A 12 -10.06 -14.39 -5.16
CA PHE A 12 -10.02 -13.39 -6.22
C PHE A 12 -9.61 -12.01 -5.70
N VAL A 13 -10.24 -11.57 -4.60
CA VAL A 13 -9.91 -10.29 -3.95
C VAL A 13 -8.47 -10.33 -3.44
N PHE A 14 -8.05 -11.44 -2.82
CA PHE A 14 -6.69 -11.61 -2.36
C PHE A 14 -5.67 -11.46 -3.50
N LYS A 15 -5.90 -12.09 -4.66
CA LYS A 15 -5.02 -11.96 -5.83
C LYS A 15 -4.92 -10.52 -6.34
N ILE A 16 -6.05 -9.81 -6.41
CA ILE A 16 -6.05 -8.39 -6.79
C ILE A 16 -5.20 -7.59 -5.80
N LEU A 17 -5.46 -7.73 -4.50
CA LEU A 17 -4.75 -6.96 -3.48
C LEU A 17 -3.25 -7.26 -3.47
N SER A 18 -2.85 -8.51 -3.67
CA SER A 18 -1.43 -8.88 -3.80
C SER A 18 -0.77 -8.21 -5.01
N ALA A 19 -1.40 -8.23 -6.18
CA ALA A 19 -0.88 -7.57 -7.37
C ALA A 19 -0.77 -6.03 -7.22
N VAL A 20 -1.71 -5.42 -6.49
CA VAL A 20 -1.66 -4.00 -6.16
C VAL A 20 -0.53 -3.72 -5.17
N GLU A 21 -0.32 -4.55 -4.15
CA GLU A 21 0.80 -4.40 -3.22
C GLU A 21 2.15 -4.54 -3.93
N ASP A 22 2.27 -5.49 -4.86
CA ASP A 22 3.46 -5.65 -5.69
C ASP A 22 3.74 -4.37 -6.49
N SER A 23 2.71 -3.80 -7.11
CA SER A 23 2.80 -2.52 -7.83
C SER A 23 3.15 -1.37 -6.88
N PHE A 24 2.50 -1.27 -5.72
CA PHE A 24 2.72 -0.22 -4.74
C PHE A 24 4.16 -0.25 -4.21
N SER A 25 4.71 -1.43 -3.97
CA SER A 25 6.07 -1.61 -3.44
C SER A 25 7.13 -0.99 -4.34
N LYS A 26 6.91 -0.98 -5.67
CA LYS A 26 7.81 -0.38 -6.67
C LYS A 26 7.83 1.14 -6.61
N PHE A 27 6.71 1.76 -6.23
CA PHE A 27 6.52 3.22 -6.30
C PHE A 27 6.27 3.88 -4.95
N CYS A 28 6.43 3.18 -3.83
CA CYS A 28 6.05 3.69 -2.52
C CYS A 28 6.79 4.96 -2.07
N ASP A 29 7.97 5.23 -2.66
CA ASP A 29 8.76 6.44 -2.42
C ASP A 29 8.54 7.56 -3.46
N SER A 30 7.72 7.31 -4.49
CA SER A 30 7.41 8.32 -5.51
C SER A 30 6.44 9.37 -4.97
N ASN A 31 6.36 10.55 -5.61
CA ASN A 31 5.33 11.54 -5.26
C ASN A 31 3.94 11.12 -5.77
N ASP A 32 3.88 10.57 -7.00
CA ASP A 32 2.64 10.20 -7.68
C ASP A 32 2.30 8.71 -7.48
N VAL A 33 2.48 8.20 -6.26
CA VAL A 33 2.34 6.76 -5.92
C VAL A 33 1.01 6.19 -6.41
N PHE A 34 -0.08 6.94 -6.25
CA PHE A 34 -1.42 6.46 -6.57
C PHE A 34 -1.56 6.15 -8.06
N GLU A 35 -1.20 7.11 -8.91
CA GLU A 35 -1.32 6.99 -10.36
C GLU A 35 -0.34 5.95 -10.90
N LEU A 36 0.91 5.97 -10.45
CA LEU A 36 1.92 5.01 -10.88
C LEU A 36 1.55 3.56 -10.50
N THR A 37 1.04 3.35 -9.28
CA THR A 37 0.59 2.03 -8.82
C THR A 37 -0.57 1.53 -9.67
N LEU A 38 -1.55 2.40 -9.95
CA LEU A 38 -2.74 2.04 -10.71
C LEU A 38 -2.39 1.72 -12.17
N ASN A 39 -1.55 2.54 -12.80
CA ASN A 39 -1.11 2.32 -14.18
C ASN A 39 -0.32 1.01 -14.29
N ASN A 40 0.68 0.79 -13.42
CA ASN A 40 1.46 -0.45 -13.42
C ASN A 40 0.57 -1.68 -13.17
N PHE A 41 -0.42 -1.58 -12.28
CA PHE A 41 -1.36 -2.67 -12.04
C PHE A 41 -2.14 -3.04 -13.31
N PHE A 42 -2.66 -2.06 -14.06
CA PHE A 42 -3.38 -2.34 -15.29
C PHE A 42 -2.47 -2.81 -16.44
N GLU A 43 -1.22 -2.35 -16.49
CA GLU A 43 -0.24 -2.81 -17.47
C GLU A 43 0.17 -4.28 -17.23
N GLU A 44 0.49 -4.64 -16.00
CA GLU A 44 0.99 -5.98 -15.66
C GLU A 44 -0.13 -7.01 -15.43
N TYR A 45 -1.29 -6.56 -14.91
CA TYR A 45 -2.37 -7.44 -14.45
C TYR A 45 -3.74 -7.13 -15.08
N GLY A 46 -3.81 -6.24 -16.06
CA GLY A 46 -5.04 -5.79 -16.74
C GLY A 46 -6.01 -6.86 -17.27
N PRO A 47 -5.60 -8.06 -17.74
CA PRO A 47 -6.54 -9.11 -18.17
C PRO A 47 -7.21 -9.83 -16.97
N ILE A 48 -7.89 -9.06 -16.11
CA ILE A 48 -8.66 -9.57 -14.97
C ILE A 48 -9.99 -10.14 -15.47
N LYS A 49 -10.16 -11.46 -15.28
CA LYS A 49 -11.44 -12.15 -15.47
C LYS A 49 -12.35 -11.84 -14.28
N PHE A 50 -13.33 -10.97 -14.49
CA PHE A 50 -14.35 -10.62 -13.50
C PHE A 50 -15.67 -11.30 -13.90
N PRO A 51 -16.42 -11.92 -12.97
CA PRO A 51 -17.62 -12.71 -13.31
C PRO A 51 -18.80 -11.87 -13.83
N CYS A 52 -18.85 -10.58 -13.50
CA CYS A 52 -19.88 -9.64 -13.95
C CYS A 52 -19.26 -8.44 -14.66
N LEU A 53 -19.56 -8.25 -15.95
CA LEU A 53 -19.01 -7.14 -16.73
C LEU A 53 -19.55 -5.77 -16.30
N ASP A 54 -20.82 -5.71 -15.90
CA ASP A 54 -21.50 -4.46 -15.55
C ASP A 54 -20.90 -3.81 -14.29
N HIS A 55 -20.65 -4.62 -13.26
CA HIS A 55 -20.12 -4.14 -11.98
C HIS A 55 -18.60 -4.16 -11.89
N LYS A 56 -17.90 -4.73 -12.90
CA LYS A 56 -16.44 -4.91 -12.87
C LYS A 56 -15.72 -3.59 -12.57
N THR A 57 -16.06 -2.55 -13.33
CA THR A 57 -15.36 -1.26 -13.26
C THR A 57 -15.59 -0.58 -11.92
N GLU A 58 -16.83 -0.56 -11.45
CA GLU A 58 -17.18 0.06 -10.16
C GLU A 58 -16.51 -0.66 -8.99
N VAL A 59 -16.62 -1.98 -8.93
CA VAL A 59 -16.06 -2.78 -7.83
C VAL A 59 -14.53 -2.70 -7.83
N LEU A 60 -13.88 -2.80 -8.99
CA LEU A 60 -12.43 -2.65 -9.07
C LEU A 60 -12.00 -1.25 -8.64
N LYS A 61 -12.69 -0.20 -9.07
CA LYS A 61 -12.39 1.17 -8.65
C LYS A 61 -12.43 1.30 -7.13
N PHE A 62 -13.46 0.77 -6.47
CA PHE A 62 -13.54 0.79 -5.00
C PHE A 62 -12.38 0.03 -4.35
N ILE A 63 -12.16 -1.23 -4.74
CA ILE A 63 -11.10 -2.07 -4.16
C ILE A 63 -9.73 -1.40 -4.31
N LEU A 64 -9.39 -0.94 -5.52
CA LEU A 64 -8.09 -0.37 -5.82
C LEU A 64 -7.89 0.96 -5.07
N SER A 65 -8.86 1.87 -5.16
CA SER A 65 -8.73 3.19 -4.52
C SER A 65 -8.63 3.09 -3.00
N ASP A 66 -9.50 2.31 -2.37
CA ASP A 66 -9.50 2.12 -0.93
C ASP A 66 -8.19 1.48 -0.45
N TYR A 67 -7.71 0.46 -1.16
CA TYR A 67 -6.48 -0.22 -0.79
C TYR A 67 -5.27 0.69 -0.93
N ILE A 68 -5.08 1.37 -2.07
CA ILE A 68 -3.93 2.23 -2.31
C ILE A 68 -3.90 3.37 -1.28
N VAL A 69 -5.03 4.04 -1.04
CA VAL A 69 -5.12 5.13 -0.05
C VAL A 69 -4.81 4.62 1.36
N MET A 70 -5.37 3.48 1.76
CA MET A 70 -5.05 2.85 3.03
C MET A 70 -3.56 2.56 3.13
N ARG A 71 -2.96 2.01 2.07
CA ARG A 71 -1.57 1.58 2.05
C ARG A 71 -0.58 2.74 2.10
N MET A 72 -0.86 3.84 1.40
CA MET A 72 -0.12 5.10 1.49
C MET A 72 -0.09 5.61 2.93
N ARG A 73 -1.25 5.67 3.61
CA ARG A 73 -1.35 6.10 5.01
C ARG A 73 -0.50 5.22 5.93
N GLN A 74 -0.58 3.90 5.76
CA GLN A 74 0.24 2.95 6.53
C GLN A 74 1.74 3.18 6.28
N TYR A 75 2.14 3.39 5.03
CA TYR A 75 3.52 3.66 4.64
C TYR A 75 4.07 4.92 5.31
N THR A 76 3.35 6.04 5.18
CA THR A 76 3.73 7.32 5.80
C THR A 76 3.85 7.21 7.32
N LEU A 77 2.91 6.50 7.98
CA LEU A 77 2.96 6.29 9.43
C LEU A 77 4.23 5.53 9.85
N VAL A 78 4.63 4.50 9.10
CA VAL A 78 5.85 3.73 9.35
C VAL A 78 7.10 4.60 9.13
N MET A 79 7.15 5.34 8.02
CA MET A 79 8.30 6.18 7.69
C MET A 79 8.51 7.31 8.70
N ASN A 80 7.43 7.97 9.14
CA ASN A 80 7.50 8.99 10.18
C ASN A 80 8.00 8.43 11.52
N LYS A 81 7.55 7.23 11.91
CA LYS A 81 8.04 6.55 13.11
C LYS A 81 9.53 6.25 13.01
N ASN A 82 10.01 5.80 11.86
CA ASN A 82 11.42 5.51 11.63
C ASN A 82 12.27 6.79 11.66
N GLN A 83 11.78 7.86 11.03
CA GLN A 83 12.46 9.16 11.04
C GLN A 83 12.58 9.75 12.45
N ASN A 84 11.52 9.64 13.26
CA ASN A 84 11.56 10.09 14.65
C ASN A 84 12.61 9.35 15.48
N LYS A 85 12.76 8.03 15.27
CA LYS A 85 13.84 7.25 15.91
C LYS A 85 15.22 7.72 15.47
N ASN A 86 15.41 8.00 14.18
CA ASN A 86 16.67 8.51 13.65
C ASN A 86 17.02 9.88 14.22
N ASN A 87 16.05 10.79 14.31
CA ASN A 87 16.21 12.11 14.90
C ASN A 87 16.58 12.04 16.38
N ALA A 88 15.94 11.13 17.13
CA ALA A 88 16.28 10.91 18.54
C ALA A 88 17.74 10.44 18.71
N LYS A 89 18.23 9.55 17.85
CA LYS A 89 19.64 9.12 17.85
C LYS A 89 20.57 10.28 17.53
N LYS A 90 20.31 11.03 16.45
CA LYS A 90 21.11 12.21 16.06
C LYS A 90 21.20 13.24 17.18
N LYS A 91 20.07 13.51 17.86
CA LYS A 91 20.01 14.43 19.02
C LYS A 91 20.86 13.95 20.20
N LYS A 92 20.91 12.63 20.47
CA LYS A 92 21.79 12.07 21.50
C LYS A 92 23.26 12.25 21.12
N HIS A 93 23.65 11.91 19.89
CA HIS A 93 25.03 12.06 19.43
C HIS A 93 25.50 13.52 19.46
N SER A 94 24.65 14.47 19.06
CA SER A 94 24.99 15.90 19.10
C SER A 94 25.29 16.42 20.51
N LYS A 95 24.78 15.78 21.58
CA LYS A 95 25.05 16.16 22.97
C LYS A 95 26.36 15.58 23.51
N LEU A 96 26.95 14.61 22.82
CA LEU A 96 28.20 13.96 23.23
C LEU A 96 29.44 14.68 22.67
N VAL A 97 29.24 15.62 21.75
CA VAL A 97 30.29 16.49 21.25
C VAL A 97 30.16 17.81 21.98
N ASN A 98 31.18 18.20 22.75
CA ASN A 98 31.27 19.56 23.28
C ASN A 98 31.57 20.48 22.10
N THR A 99 30.60 21.29 21.68
CA THR A 99 30.85 22.49 20.88
C THR A 99 31.40 23.59 21.77
#